data_AF-A0A7L4N093-F1
#
_entry.id   AF-A0A7L4N093-F1
#
_cell.length_a   1.000
_cell.length_b   1.000
_cell.length_c   1.000
_cell.angle_alpha   90.00
_cell.angle_beta   90.00
_cell.angle_gamma   90.00
#
_symmetry.space_group_name_H-M   'P 1'
#
loop_
_entity.id
_entity.type
_entity.pdbx_description
1 polymer ?
#
loop_
_entity_poly.entity_id
_entity_poly.type
_entity_poly.pdbx_seq_one_letter_code
_entity_poly.pdbx_strand_id
1 'polypeptide(L)'
;RSGDGRAVLRSSVREFLCSEAMHHLGIPTSRAASLVVSDDAVWRDQFYNGNIKKERGAVVLRLAKSWFRIGSLEILAHSGELDLQRKLLDFIIQEHFPSIAMNDSNRYLEFFSTVVSETAELIALWMSVGFAHGVCNTDNFSLLSITIDYGPFGFMDSYDPS
;
A
#
# COMPACT_ATOMS: atom_id res chain seq x y z
N ARG A 1 13.90 13.87 -3.79
CA ARG A 1 13.93 12.77 -2.79
C ARG A 1 15.40 12.48 -2.47
N SER A 2 15.78 12.33 -1.19
CA SER A 2 17.18 12.17 -0.71
C SER A 2 17.49 10.77 -0.13
N GLY A 3 16.60 9.79 -0.31
CA GLY A 3 16.80 8.42 0.18
C GLY A 3 17.83 7.64 -0.65
N ASP A 4 18.40 6.60 -0.06
CA ASP A 4 19.44 5.75 -0.68
C ASP A 4 18.88 4.62 -1.57
N GLY A 5 17.55 4.50 -1.67
CA GLY A 5 16.87 3.46 -2.45
C GLY A 5 16.96 2.05 -1.85
N ARG A 6 17.32 1.89 -0.58
CA ARG A 6 17.49 0.58 0.08
C ARG A 6 16.47 0.33 1.18
N ALA A 7 16.20 -0.95 1.45
CA ALA A 7 15.47 -1.40 2.64
C ALA A 7 16.41 -2.16 3.58
N VAL A 8 16.04 -2.21 4.86
CA VAL A 8 16.79 -2.93 5.91
C VAL A 8 16.08 -4.23 6.28
N LEU A 9 16.84 -5.17 6.87
CA LEU A 9 16.31 -6.46 7.29
C LEU A 9 15.08 -6.33 8.19
N ARG A 10 15.12 -5.44 9.19
CA ARG A 10 14.04 -5.25 10.14
C ARG A 10 12.72 -4.81 9.50
N SER A 11 12.76 -3.82 8.59
CA SER A 11 11.55 -3.37 7.88
C SER A 11 11.04 -4.46 6.94
N SER A 12 11.95 -5.13 6.25
CA SER A 12 11.64 -6.20 5.30
C SER A 12 10.95 -7.40 5.97
N VAL A 13 11.44 -7.82 7.14
CA VAL A 13 10.81 -8.92 7.91
C VAL A 13 9.42 -8.53 8.39
N ARG A 14 9.26 -7.29 8.89
CA ARG A 14 7.94 -6.80 9.35
C ARG A 14 6.92 -6.75 8.21
N GLU A 15 7.32 -6.24 7.05
CA GLU A 15 6.47 -6.22 5.86
C GLU A 15 6.10 -7.63 5.41
N PHE A 16 7.07 -8.54 5.31
CA PHE A 16 6.82 -9.94 4.94
C PHE A 16 5.79 -10.61 5.86
N LEU A 17 6.03 -10.52 7.18
CA LEU A 17 5.15 -11.15 8.17
C LEU A 17 3.76 -10.53 8.16
N CYS A 18 3.65 -9.21 8.07
CA CYS A 18 2.35 -8.53 8.12
C CYS A 18 1.52 -8.75 6.85
N SER A 19 2.15 -8.69 5.66
CA SER A 19 1.51 -9.06 4.39
C SER A 19 0.85 -10.43 4.47
N GLU A 20 1.59 -11.43 4.97
CA GLU A 20 1.07 -12.80 5.01
C GLU A 20 0.09 -13.01 6.18
N ALA A 21 0.28 -12.35 7.32
CA ALA A 21 -0.67 -12.39 8.44
C ALA A 21 -2.03 -11.80 8.03
N MET A 22 -2.04 -10.62 7.42
CA MET A 22 -3.26 -9.95 6.94
C MET A 22 -4.00 -10.83 5.93
N HIS A 23 -3.28 -11.48 5.02
CA HIS A 23 -3.88 -12.43 4.09
C HIS A 23 -4.57 -13.61 4.79
N HIS A 24 -3.91 -14.23 5.77
CA HIS A 24 -4.49 -15.36 6.51
C HIS A 24 -5.59 -14.95 7.51
N LEU A 25 -5.66 -13.68 7.90
CA LEU A 25 -6.79 -13.08 8.61
C LEU A 25 -7.99 -12.78 7.68
N GLY A 26 -7.85 -13.02 6.37
CA GLY A 26 -8.89 -12.72 5.38
C GLY A 26 -8.97 -11.24 5.00
N ILE A 27 -7.97 -10.42 5.36
CA ILE A 27 -7.94 -9.00 5.03
C ILE A 27 -7.24 -8.79 3.68
N PRO A 28 -7.86 -8.05 2.73
CA PRO A 28 -7.25 -7.77 1.44
C PRO A 28 -5.89 -7.07 1.58
N THR A 29 -4.84 -7.64 0.97
CA THR A 29 -3.47 -7.12 1.11
C THR A 29 -2.55 -7.55 -0.04
N SER A 30 -1.48 -6.76 -0.26
CA SER A 30 -0.30 -7.23 -0.98
C SER A 30 0.40 -8.39 -0.27
N ARG A 31 0.91 -9.34 -1.06
CA ARG A 31 1.58 -10.56 -0.61
C ARG A 31 3.08 -10.40 -0.63
N ALA A 32 3.77 -11.22 0.17
CA ALA A 32 5.22 -11.26 0.22
C ALA A 32 5.71 -12.68 -0.11
N ALA A 33 6.38 -12.83 -1.26
CA ALA A 33 6.78 -14.15 -1.77
C ALA A 33 8.16 -14.59 -1.28
N SER A 34 9.10 -13.66 -1.13
CA SER A 34 10.46 -13.96 -0.67
C SER A 34 11.11 -12.77 0.01
N LEU A 35 12.06 -13.04 0.90
CA LEU A 35 12.93 -12.05 1.52
C LEU A 35 14.39 -12.49 1.33
N VAL A 36 15.20 -11.61 0.75
CA VAL A 36 16.63 -11.85 0.53
C VAL A 36 17.42 -10.85 1.37
N VAL A 37 18.42 -11.35 2.11
CA VAL A 37 19.30 -10.55 2.97
C VAL A 37 20.66 -10.42 2.31
N SER A 38 21.24 -9.22 2.32
CA SER A 38 22.61 -8.99 1.90
C SER A 38 23.49 -8.57 3.08
N ASP A 39 24.79 -8.60 2.87
CA ASP A 39 25.78 -8.06 3.83
C ASP A 39 26.05 -6.56 3.60
N ASP A 40 25.31 -5.93 2.70
CA ASP A 40 25.42 -4.50 2.45
C ASP A 40 25.04 -3.69 3.69
N ALA A 41 25.86 -2.69 3.96
CA ALA A 41 25.64 -1.71 5.00
C ALA A 41 24.58 -0.69 4.60
N VAL A 42 23.51 -0.58 5.39
CA VAL A 42 22.49 0.45 5.22
C VAL A 42 22.37 1.25 6.52
N TRP A 43 22.51 2.57 6.43
CA TRP A 43 22.47 3.45 7.60
C TRP A 43 21.04 3.91 7.85
N ARG A 44 20.51 3.61 9.04
CA ARG A 44 19.15 4.01 9.44
C ARG A 44 19.12 4.52 10.86
N ASP A 45 18.30 5.54 11.07
CA ASP A 45 17.82 5.87 12.39
C ASP A 45 16.54 5.07 12.64
N GLN A 46 16.65 4.00 13.44
CA GLN A 46 15.55 3.07 13.68
C GLN A 46 14.34 3.73 14.35
N PHE A 47 14.59 4.73 15.20
CA PHE A 47 13.58 5.34 16.07
C PHE A 47 13.39 6.83 15.80
N TYR A 48 13.99 7.35 14.72
CA TYR A 48 13.94 8.77 14.35
C TYR A 48 14.39 9.70 15.50
N ASN A 49 15.37 9.25 16.30
CA ASN A 49 15.86 9.95 17.50
C ASN A 49 17.27 10.54 17.34
N GLY A 50 17.79 10.57 16.12
CA GLY A 50 19.13 11.02 15.75
C GLY A 50 20.21 9.93 15.83
N ASN A 51 19.93 8.76 16.39
CA ASN A 51 20.94 7.71 16.57
C ASN A 51 20.99 6.75 15.38
N ILE A 52 21.75 7.14 14.36
CA ILE A 52 21.95 6.33 13.16
C ILE A 52 22.75 5.07 13.50
N LYS A 53 22.21 3.91 13.13
CA LYS A 53 22.85 2.60 13.24
C LYS A 53 23.02 1.97 11.87
N LYS A 54 24.03 1.11 11.77
CA LYS A 54 24.27 0.26 10.61
C LYS A 54 23.35 -0.97 10.71
N GLU A 55 22.48 -1.15 9.73
CA GLU A 55 21.64 -2.34 9.56
C GLU A 55 22.06 -3.09 8.29
N ARG A 56 21.69 -4.37 8.19
CA ARG A 56 21.88 -5.17 6.98
C ARG A 56 20.82 -4.82 5.94
N GLY A 57 21.23 -4.69 4.69
CA GLY A 57 20.33 -4.55 3.56
C GLY A 57 19.45 -5.79 3.36
N ALA A 58 18.22 -5.58 2.92
CA ALA A 58 17.32 -6.66 2.51
C ALA A 58 16.37 -6.20 1.41
N VAL A 59 15.81 -7.16 0.69
CA VAL A 59 14.81 -6.96 -0.37
C VAL A 59 13.65 -7.92 -0.14
N VAL A 60 12.42 -7.42 -0.25
CA VAL A 60 11.19 -8.22 -0.23
C VAL A 60 10.62 -8.26 -1.64
N LEU A 61 10.30 -9.47 -2.13
CA LEU A 61 9.51 -9.65 -3.34
C LEU A 61 8.04 -9.52 -2.98
N ARG A 62 7.47 -8.35 -3.29
CA ARG A 62 6.06 -8.04 -3.06
C ARG A 62 5.23 -8.41 -4.29
N LEU A 63 4.04 -8.94 -4.07
CA LEU A 63 3.09 -9.31 -5.12
C LEU A 63 1.74 -8.64 -4.87
N ALA A 64 1.15 -8.08 -5.91
CA ALA A 64 -0.20 -7.54 -5.90
C ALA A 64 -0.78 -7.63 -7.32
N LYS A 65 -2.11 -7.62 -7.46
CA LYS A 65 -2.75 -7.53 -8.77
C LYS A 65 -2.39 -6.23 -9.48
N SER A 66 -2.19 -5.16 -8.71
CA SER A 66 -1.83 -3.83 -9.19
C SER A 66 -1.09 -3.05 -8.13
N TRP A 67 -0.34 -2.04 -8.56
CA TRP A 67 0.39 -1.10 -7.70
C TRP A 67 -0.10 0.35 -7.85
N PHE A 68 -1.20 0.57 -8.58
CA PHE A 68 -1.80 1.90 -8.69
C PHE A 68 -2.37 2.34 -7.34
N ARG A 69 -2.09 3.61 -7.02
CA ARG A 69 -2.47 4.27 -5.77
C ARG A 69 -3.37 5.45 -6.09
N ILE A 70 -4.07 6.00 -5.09
CA ILE A 70 -4.76 7.28 -5.25
C ILE A 70 -3.75 8.35 -5.72
N GLY A 71 -2.56 8.38 -5.11
CA GLY A 71 -1.45 9.26 -5.52
C GLY A 71 -1.00 9.11 -6.98
N SER A 72 -1.22 7.96 -7.62
CA SER A 72 -0.93 7.77 -9.05
C SER A 72 -1.84 8.61 -9.95
N LEU A 73 -3.07 8.88 -9.51
CA LEU A 73 -4.01 9.75 -10.20
C LEU A 73 -3.80 11.22 -9.83
N GLU A 74 -3.47 11.49 -8.57
CA GLU A 74 -3.26 12.86 -8.06
C GLU A 74 -2.10 13.56 -8.74
N ILE A 75 -0.99 12.87 -9.01
CA ILE A 75 0.16 13.48 -9.69
C ILE A 75 -0.22 13.98 -11.09
N LEU A 76 -1.04 13.23 -11.83
CA LEU A 76 -1.51 13.62 -13.16
C LEU A 76 -2.49 14.79 -13.10
N ALA A 77 -3.42 14.76 -12.13
CA ALA A 77 -4.34 15.87 -11.89
C ALA A 77 -3.58 17.16 -11.53
N HIS A 78 -2.60 17.06 -10.64
CA HIS A 78 -1.79 18.18 -10.20
C HIS A 78 -0.98 18.79 -11.34
N SER A 79 -0.45 17.95 -12.23
CA SER A 79 0.27 18.37 -13.44
C SER A 79 -0.63 18.84 -14.59
N GLY A 80 -1.96 18.78 -14.45
CA GLY A 80 -2.91 19.14 -15.50
C GLY A 80 -2.98 18.15 -16.67
N GLU A 81 -2.42 16.95 -16.53
CA GLU A 81 -2.33 15.92 -17.57
C GLU A 81 -3.61 15.08 -17.65
N LEU A 82 -4.77 15.74 -17.82
CA LEU A 82 -6.09 15.11 -17.72
C LEU A 82 -6.33 14.04 -18.79
N ASP A 83 -5.78 14.20 -20.00
CA ASP A 83 -5.93 13.18 -21.05
C ASP A 83 -5.17 11.90 -20.71
N LEU A 84 -3.99 12.03 -20.10
CA LEU A 84 -3.22 10.89 -19.62
C LEU A 84 -3.91 10.24 -18.42
N GLN A 85 -4.48 11.05 -17.52
CA GLN A 85 -5.27 10.57 -16.40
C GLN A 85 -6.47 9.74 -16.86
N ARG A 86 -7.22 10.20 -17.88
CA ARG A 86 -8.34 9.43 -18.48
C ARG A 86 -7.87 8.11 -19.08
N LYS A 87 -6.76 8.10 -19.81
CA LYS A 87 -6.16 6.87 -20.36
C LYS A 87 -5.77 5.88 -19.26
N LEU A 88 -5.17 6.39 -18.18
CA LEU A 88 -4.80 5.57 -17.03
C LEU A 88 -6.03 5.00 -16.32
N LEU A 89 -7.07 5.80 -16.10
CA LEU A 89 -8.34 5.35 -15.52
C LEU A 89 -9.01 4.29 -16.40
N ASP A 90 -9.10 4.52 -17.71
CA ASP A 90 -9.68 3.56 -18.65
C ASP A 90 -8.93 2.21 -18.61
N PHE A 91 -7.60 2.24 -18.55
CA PHE A 91 -6.77 1.05 -18.38
C PHE A 91 -7.03 0.33 -17.05
N ILE A 92 -7.07 1.07 -15.93
CA ILE A 92 -7.31 0.51 -14.60
C ILE A 92 -8.69 -0.16 -14.54
N ILE A 93 -9.73 0.51 -15.04
CA ILE A 93 -11.10 -0.02 -15.05
C ILE A 93 -11.15 -1.30 -15.89
N GLN A 94 -10.61 -1.26 -17.10
CA GLN A 94 -10.62 -2.41 -18.00
C GLN A 94 -9.90 -3.64 -17.41
N GLU A 95 -8.75 -3.45 -16.75
CA GLU A 95 -7.92 -4.56 -16.26
C GLU A 95 -8.31 -5.06 -14.86
N HIS A 96 -8.88 -4.20 -14.03
CA HIS A 96 -9.08 -4.51 -12.60
C HIS A 96 -10.54 -4.43 -12.14
N PHE A 97 -11.42 -3.80 -12.91
CA PHE A 97 -12.85 -3.65 -12.60
C PHE A 97 -13.72 -4.15 -13.75
N PRO A 98 -13.61 -5.44 -14.15
CA PRO A 98 -14.29 -5.97 -15.33
C PRO A 98 -15.82 -5.97 -15.24
N SER A 99 -16.39 -5.74 -14.05
CA SER A 99 -17.83 -5.55 -13.85
C SER A 99 -18.34 -4.20 -14.37
N ILE A 100 -17.46 -3.20 -14.52
CA ILE A 100 -17.79 -1.86 -14.97
C ILE A 100 -17.78 -1.83 -16.50
N ALA A 101 -18.91 -1.48 -17.10
CA ALA A 101 -19.04 -1.43 -18.55
C ALA A 101 -18.26 -0.25 -19.14
N MET A 102 -17.25 -0.53 -19.97
CA MET A 102 -16.40 0.51 -20.58
C MET A 102 -17.16 1.48 -21.50
N ASN A 103 -18.32 1.09 -22.02
CA ASN A 103 -19.17 1.92 -22.86
C ASN A 103 -20.22 2.73 -22.07
N ASP A 104 -20.30 2.59 -20.75
CA ASP A 104 -21.18 3.41 -19.92
C ASP A 104 -20.57 4.79 -19.66
N SER A 105 -21.38 5.84 -19.87
CA SER A 105 -21.03 7.21 -19.49
C SER A 105 -20.72 7.40 -18.01
N ASN A 106 -21.26 6.54 -17.14
CA ASN A 106 -21.11 6.59 -15.68
C ASN A 106 -19.93 5.76 -15.17
N ARG A 107 -19.15 5.09 -16.03
CA ARG A 107 -18.05 4.19 -15.63
C ARG A 107 -17.08 4.76 -14.59
N TYR A 108 -16.76 6.06 -14.66
CA TYR A 108 -15.87 6.70 -13.68
C TYR A 108 -16.55 6.92 -12.34
N LEU A 109 -17.85 7.21 -12.32
CA LEU A 109 -18.63 7.33 -11.10
C LEU A 109 -18.80 5.97 -10.44
N GLU A 110 -19.07 4.93 -11.23
CA GLU A 110 -19.15 3.55 -10.75
C GLU A 110 -17.80 3.11 -10.18
N PHE A 111 -16.70 3.33 -10.91
CA PHE A 111 -15.34 3.06 -10.42
C PHE A 111 -15.06 3.76 -9.10
N PHE A 112 -15.34 5.06 -9.01
CA PHE A 112 -15.14 5.81 -7.78
C PHE A 112 -15.99 5.24 -6.64
N SER A 113 -17.26 4.93 -6.89
CA SER A 113 -18.15 4.33 -5.90
C SER A 113 -17.62 2.98 -5.40
N THR A 114 -17.14 2.12 -6.30
CA THR A 114 -16.55 0.82 -5.94
C THR A 114 -15.32 1.01 -5.05
N VAL A 115 -14.37 1.87 -5.45
CA VAL A 115 -13.15 2.13 -4.66
C VAL A 115 -13.49 2.69 -3.27
N VAL A 116 -14.49 3.59 -3.17
CA VAL A 116 -14.94 4.12 -1.88
C VAL A 116 -15.53 3.01 -1.00
N SER A 117 -16.43 2.20 -1.55
CA SER A 117 -17.08 1.10 -0.82
C SER A 117 -16.06 0.06 -0.34
N GLU A 118 -15.19 -0.43 -1.23
CA GLU A 118 -14.19 -1.44 -0.89
C GLU A 118 -13.14 -0.91 0.08
N THR A 119 -12.76 0.37 -0.01
CA THR A 119 -11.85 1.00 0.96
C THR A 119 -12.51 1.14 2.32
N ALA A 120 -13.80 1.49 2.38
CA ALA A 120 -14.54 1.53 3.65
C ALA A 120 -14.60 0.14 4.32
N GLU A 121 -14.83 -0.91 3.54
CA GLU A 121 -14.76 -2.29 4.03
C GLU A 121 -13.37 -2.66 4.53
N LEU A 122 -12.31 -2.29 3.81
CA LEU A 122 -10.92 -2.51 4.24
C LEU A 122 -10.64 -1.85 5.59
N ILE A 123 -11.05 -0.59 5.78
CA ILE A 123 -10.86 0.13 7.04
C ILE A 123 -11.66 -0.54 8.17
N ALA A 124 -12.89 -0.98 7.90
CA ALA A 124 -13.68 -1.72 8.89
C ALA A 124 -12.98 -3.03 9.32
N LEU A 125 -12.37 -3.75 8.37
CA LEU A 125 -11.57 -4.94 8.65
C LEU A 125 -10.34 -4.60 9.51
N TRP A 126 -9.62 -3.53 9.20
CA TRP A 126 -8.48 -3.07 10.02
C TRP A 126 -8.91 -2.80 11.47
N MET A 127 -10.01 -2.06 11.65
CA MET A 127 -10.55 -1.77 12.98
C MET A 127 -10.95 -3.05 13.72
N SER A 128 -11.53 -4.03 13.04
CA SER A 128 -12.00 -5.28 13.65
C SER A 128 -10.88 -6.15 14.25
N VAL A 129 -9.65 -6.02 13.73
CA VAL A 129 -8.47 -6.76 14.21
C VAL A 129 -7.49 -5.89 15.00
N GLY A 130 -7.86 -4.64 15.29
CA GLY A 130 -6.99 -3.69 15.99
C GLY A 130 -5.72 -3.34 15.20
N PHE A 131 -5.78 -3.31 13.87
CA PHE A 131 -4.65 -2.93 13.02
C PHE A 131 -4.59 -1.42 12.81
N ALA A 132 -3.45 -0.82 13.13
CA ALA A 132 -3.12 0.56 12.84
C ALA A 132 -2.01 0.62 11.78
N HIS A 133 -2.29 1.19 10.61
CA HIS A 133 -1.32 1.29 9.50
C HIS A 133 -0.20 2.31 9.78
N GLY A 134 -0.50 3.40 10.48
CA GLY A 134 0.44 4.45 10.88
C GLY A 134 0.82 5.48 9.81
N VAL A 135 0.56 5.24 8.52
CA VAL A 135 0.90 6.18 7.43
C VAL A 135 -0.17 6.15 6.33
N CYS A 136 -1.30 6.80 6.60
CA CYS A 136 -2.45 6.85 5.70
C CYS A 136 -2.37 8.02 4.70
N ASN A 137 -1.24 8.16 4.01
CA ASN A 137 -1.11 9.12 2.91
C ASN A 137 -1.79 8.56 1.64
N THR A 138 -2.18 9.43 0.71
CA THR A 138 -2.88 9.05 -0.53
C THR A 138 -2.03 8.16 -1.45
N ASP A 139 -0.70 8.25 -1.35
CA ASP A 139 0.19 7.33 -2.04
C ASP A 139 0.26 5.93 -1.39
N ASN A 140 -0.26 5.73 -0.17
CA ASN A 140 -0.34 4.41 0.47
C ASN A 140 -1.73 3.75 0.36
N PHE A 141 -2.69 4.39 -0.30
CA PHE A 141 -3.98 3.77 -0.60
C PHE A 141 -3.97 3.16 -2.00
N SER A 142 -4.10 1.83 -2.07
CA SER A 142 -4.28 1.11 -3.33
C SER A 142 -5.64 1.44 -3.95
N LEU A 143 -5.69 1.61 -5.27
CA LEU A 143 -6.97 1.73 -5.98
C LEU A 143 -7.78 0.43 -5.99
N LEU A 144 -7.17 -0.71 -5.66
CA LEU A 144 -7.87 -2.01 -5.53
C LEU A 144 -8.24 -2.31 -4.07
N SER A 145 -8.19 -1.30 -3.19
CA SER A 145 -8.61 -1.41 -1.80
C SER A 145 -7.97 -2.58 -1.04
N ILE A 146 -6.67 -2.77 -1.26
CA ILE A 146 -5.83 -3.72 -0.51
C ILE A 146 -4.83 -2.98 0.38
N THR A 147 -4.47 -3.59 1.51
CA THR A 147 -3.40 -3.09 2.40
C THR A 147 -2.04 -3.21 1.72
N ILE A 148 -1.30 -2.09 1.61
CA ILE A 148 0.04 -2.00 1.01
C ILE A 148 0.97 -1.16 1.90
N ASP A 149 2.28 -1.23 1.67
CA ASP A 149 3.29 -0.36 2.28
C ASP A 149 3.32 -0.40 3.82
N TYR A 150 3.70 -1.57 4.34
CA TYR A 150 3.85 -1.85 5.76
C TYR A 150 5.07 -1.16 6.38
N GLY A 151 4.87 0.08 6.85
CA GLY A 151 5.89 0.88 7.54
C GLY A 151 5.80 0.81 9.07
N PRO A 152 5.41 1.89 9.77
CA PRO A 152 5.24 1.91 11.22
C PRO A 152 3.86 1.39 11.66
N PHE A 153 3.44 0.24 11.12
CA PHE A 153 2.17 -0.38 11.53
C PHE A 153 2.27 -1.04 12.93
N GLY A 154 1.11 -1.28 13.55
CA GLY A 154 0.98 -2.07 14.77
C GLY A 154 -0.36 -2.80 14.84
N PHE A 155 -0.39 -3.92 15.57
CA PHE A 155 -1.62 -4.52 16.05
C PHE A 155 -1.79 -4.17 17.53
N MET A 156 -3.02 -3.95 17.95
CA MET A 156 -3.35 -3.55 19.31
C MET A 156 -3.18 -4.73 20.28
N ASP A 157 -2.17 -4.65 21.15
CA ASP A 157 -1.95 -5.66 22.20
C ASP A 157 -2.96 -5.49 23.36
N SER A 158 -3.05 -4.27 23.89
CA SER A 158 -4.06 -3.86 24.86
C SER A 158 -4.95 -2.83 24.20
N TYR A 159 -6.26 -2.91 24.45
CA TYR A 159 -7.21 -2.00 23.82
C TYR A 159 -6.89 -0.53 24.16
N ASP A 160 -6.50 0.23 23.14
CA ASP A 160 -6.32 1.68 23.18
C ASP A 160 -6.94 2.26 21.90
N PRO A 161 -8.06 3.00 22.00
CA PRO A 161 -8.71 3.59 20.83
C PRO A 161 -7.98 4.81 20.26
N SER A 162 -6.89 5.26 20.90
CA SER A 162 -6.08 6.43 20.54
C SER A 162 -4.64 6.10 20.18
#